data_AF-A0A4S8RCE6-F1
#
_entry.id   AF-A0A4S8RCE6-F1
#
_cell.length_a   1.000
_cell.length_b   1.000
_cell.length_c   1.000
_cell.angle_alpha   90.00
_cell.angle_beta   90.00
_cell.angle_gamma   90.00
#
_symmetry.space_group_name_H-M   'P 1'
#
loop_
_entity.id
_entity.type
_entity.pdbx_description
1 polymer ?
#
loop_
_entity_poly.entity_id
_entity_poly.type
_entity_poly.pdbx_seq_one_letter_code
_entity_poly.pdbx_strand_id
1 'polypeptide(L)'
;MIIISLFLIGYPDAIRNALWEEGGQHGFNSNPKMRIYFYANYLQPPEIPFIWSRRQLLALATSVSTRTEIYLLSCVLLFWIMSCISQRSPDYSDPNHPSRVPWYLNHSCTIASTPNRAACYVAQASYALTVVLM
;
A
#
# COMPACT_ATOMS: atom_id res chain seq x y z
N MET A 1 -14.11 -16.92 -2.27
CA MET A 1 -13.05 -16.56 -3.24
C MET A 1 -13.08 -15.09 -3.65
N ILE A 2 -14.23 -14.47 -3.93
CA ILE A 2 -14.32 -13.05 -4.36
C ILE A 2 -13.76 -12.06 -3.32
N ILE A 3 -14.05 -12.31 -2.03
CA ILE A 3 -13.56 -11.49 -0.92
C ILE A 3 -12.02 -11.52 -0.83
N ILE A 4 -11.39 -12.69 -1.06
CA ILE A 4 -9.93 -12.87 -1.03
C ILE A 4 -9.23 -12.13 -2.18
N SER A 5 -9.84 -12.12 -3.37
CA SER A 5 -9.29 -11.42 -4.55
C SER A 5 -9.23 -9.90 -4.38
N LEU A 6 -10.17 -9.31 -3.62
CA LEU A 6 -10.14 -7.88 -3.29
C LEU A 6 -9.03 -7.53 -2.29
N PHE A 7 -8.64 -8.47 -1.41
CA PHE A 7 -7.57 -8.26 -0.41
C PHE A 7 -6.15 -8.38 -0.93
N LEU A 8 -5.94 -9.19 -1.95
CA LEU A 8 -4.61 -9.47 -2.49
C LEU A 8 -4.06 -8.32 -3.37
N ILE A 9 -4.94 -7.40 -3.79
CA ILE A 9 -4.62 -6.27 -4.67
C ILE A 9 -4.56 -4.94 -3.87
N GLY A 10 -5.02 -4.92 -2.62
CA GLY A 10 -5.24 -3.67 -1.90
C GLY A 10 -6.11 -2.71 -2.72
N TYR A 11 -5.80 -1.41 -2.69
CA TYR A 11 -6.44 -0.41 -3.54
C TYR A 11 -5.65 -0.18 -4.85
N PRO A 12 -6.33 0.21 -5.96
CA PRO A 12 -5.71 0.40 -7.28
C PRO A 12 -4.46 1.28 -7.29
N ASP A 13 -3.55 1.00 -8.23
CA ASP A 13 -2.32 1.77 -8.44
C ASP A 13 -2.53 3.28 -8.64
N ALA A 14 -3.60 3.66 -9.33
CA ALA A 14 -3.93 5.08 -9.54
C ALA A 14 -4.21 5.78 -8.20
N ILE A 15 -4.94 5.12 -7.30
CA ILE A 15 -5.22 5.61 -5.94
C ILE A 15 -3.91 5.69 -5.15
N ARG A 16 -3.03 4.69 -5.27
CA ARG A 16 -1.72 4.69 -4.60
C ARG A 16 -0.82 5.82 -5.02
N ASN A 17 -0.70 6.04 -6.33
CA ASN A 17 0.13 7.12 -6.85
C ASN A 17 -0.44 8.49 -6.47
N ALA A 18 -1.76 8.66 -6.51
CA ALA A 18 -2.42 9.90 -6.11
C ALA A 18 -2.19 10.22 -4.62
N LEU A 19 -2.33 9.23 -3.74
CA LEU A 19 -2.10 9.39 -2.30
C LEU A 19 -0.60 9.58 -1.97
N TRP A 20 0.31 8.91 -2.70
CA TRP A 20 1.75 9.10 -2.53
C TRP A 20 2.16 10.53 -2.89
N GLU A 21 1.68 11.01 -4.04
CA GLU A 21 1.97 12.36 -4.54
C GLU A 21 1.42 13.43 -3.60
N GLU A 22 0.15 13.34 -3.20
CA GLU A 22 -0.48 14.33 -2.35
C GLU A 22 0.14 14.37 -0.95
N GLY A 23 0.37 13.22 -0.34
CA GLY A 23 1.04 13.18 0.96
C GLY A 23 2.47 13.72 0.87
N GLY A 24 3.16 13.54 -0.26
CA GLY A 24 4.46 14.15 -0.52
C GLY A 24 4.40 15.67 -0.73
N GLN A 25 3.28 16.22 -1.23
CA GLN A 25 3.07 17.67 -1.31
C GLN A 25 2.79 18.28 0.06
N HIS A 26 2.13 17.54 0.95
CA HIS A 26 1.87 17.94 2.34
C HIS A 26 3.06 17.69 3.29
N GLY A 27 4.12 17.01 2.82
CA GLY A 27 5.28 16.66 3.64
C GLY A 27 5.02 15.51 4.63
N PHE A 28 4.00 14.69 4.40
CA PHE A 28 3.65 13.56 5.27
C PHE A 28 4.43 12.28 4.94
N ASN A 29 5.06 12.22 3.77
CA ASN A 29 5.85 11.10 3.26
C ASN A 29 6.79 11.59 2.16
N SER A 30 7.58 10.68 1.59
CA SER A 30 8.44 11.01 0.44
C SER A 30 7.61 11.49 -0.75
N ASN A 31 8.16 12.43 -1.52
CA ASN A 31 7.46 12.95 -2.68
C ASN A 31 7.95 12.27 -3.97
N PRO A 32 7.08 11.56 -4.72
CA PRO A 32 7.49 10.88 -5.96
C PRO A 32 8.02 11.83 -7.02
N LYS A 33 7.58 13.10 -7.02
CA LYS A 33 8.06 14.12 -7.97
C LYS A 33 9.51 14.50 -7.73
N MET A 34 10.06 14.32 -6.52
CA MET A 34 11.48 14.59 -6.25
C MET A 34 12.41 13.68 -7.04
N ARG A 35 11.92 12.54 -7.55
CA ARG A 35 12.71 11.63 -8.38
C ARG A 35 13.28 12.32 -9.64
N ILE A 36 12.59 13.31 -10.20
CA ILE A 36 13.09 14.08 -11.34
C ILE A 36 14.33 14.90 -10.98
N TYR A 37 14.40 15.42 -9.76
CA TYR A 37 15.55 16.17 -9.26
C TYR A 37 16.78 15.26 -9.17
N PHE A 38 16.63 14.03 -8.68
CA PHE A 38 17.75 13.06 -8.63
C PHE A 38 18.29 12.78 -10.04
N TYR A 39 17.41 12.50 -11.01
CA TYR A 39 17.84 12.26 -12.39
C TYR A 39 18.52 13.47 -13.02
N ALA A 40 17.99 14.67 -12.81
CA ALA A 40 18.57 15.91 -13.32
C ALA A 40 19.98 16.20 -12.76
N ASN A 41 20.28 15.70 -11.56
CA ASN A 41 21.58 15.85 -10.90
C ASN A 41 22.47 14.60 -11.01
N TYR A 42 22.15 13.66 -11.90
CA TYR A 42 22.88 12.39 -12.05
C TYR A 42 23.01 11.57 -10.77
N LEU A 43 22.06 11.75 -9.84
CA LEU A 43 21.98 11.01 -8.59
C LEU A 43 21.04 9.82 -8.74
N GLN A 44 21.34 8.73 -8.03
CA GLN A 44 20.41 7.61 -7.93
C GLN A 44 19.28 7.99 -6.96
N PRO A 45 18.00 7.94 -7.38
CA PRO A 45 16.89 8.19 -6.47
C PRO A 45 16.74 7.05 -5.47
N PRO A 46 16.18 7.34 -4.27
CA PRO A 46 15.91 6.29 -3.29
C PRO A 46 14.96 5.23 -3.85
N GLU A 47 15.03 4.02 -3.30
CA GLU A 47 14.11 2.94 -3.65
C GLU A 47 12.66 3.33 -3.32
N ILE A 48 11.70 2.85 -4.12
CA ILE A 48 10.28 3.12 -3.87
C ILE A 48 9.87 2.36 -2.60
N PRO A 49 9.34 3.04 -1.57
CA PRO A 49 8.85 2.40 -0.36
C PRO A 49 7.81 1.32 -0.67
N PHE A 50 7.81 0.25 0.13
CA PHE A 50 6.96 -0.91 -0.13
C PHE A 50 5.48 -0.56 -0.26
N ILE A 51 4.99 0.37 0.57
CA ILE A 51 3.60 0.85 0.56
C ILE A 51 3.20 1.46 -0.78
N TRP A 52 4.14 2.10 -1.47
CA TRP A 52 3.94 2.78 -2.75
C TRP A 52 4.29 1.89 -3.96
N SER A 53 4.85 0.70 -3.70
CA SER A 53 5.29 -0.23 -4.73
C SER A 53 4.13 -1.07 -5.31
N ARG A 54 4.24 -1.45 -6.59
CA ARG A 54 3.30 -2.37 -7.26
C ARG A 54 3.43 -3.83 -6.80
N ARG A 55 4.42 -4.17 -5.97
CA ARG A 55 4.72 -5.56 -5.58
C ARG A 55 3.73 -6.08 -4.53
N GLN A 56 2.47 -6.24 -4.94
CA GLN A 56 1.46 -6.98 -4.19
C GLN A 56 1.44 -8.43 -4.69
N LEU A 57 1.33 -9.38 -3.76
CA LEU A 57 1.53 -10.81 -3.95
C LEU A 57 0.46 -11.43 -4.87
N LEU A 58 0.71 -11.41 -6.18
CA LEU A 58 0.01 -12.25 -7.16
C LEU A 58 0.98 -13.28 -7.75
N ALA A 59 1.04 -14.47 -7.15
CA ALA A 59 1.30 -15.71 -7.87
C ALA A 59 1.07 -16.91 -6.95
N LEU A 60 0.32 -17.89 -7.47
CA LEU A 60 0.06 -19.25 -6.96
C LEU A 60 -1.25 -19.46 -6.20
N ALA A 61 -2.35 -19.43 -6.94
CA ALA A 61 -3.60 -20.09 -6.54
C ALA A 61 -4.14 -20.94 -7.70
N THR A 62 -3.59 -22.15 -7.91
CA THR A 62 -4.20 -23.17 -8.78
C THR A 62 -3.97 -24.61 -8.26
N SER A 63 -5.08 -25.37 -8.26
CA SER A 63 -5.29 -26.79 -7.91
C SER A 63 -5.57 -27.11 -6.43
N VAL A 64 -6.82 -27.52 -6.15
CA VAL A 64 -7.39 -27.82 -4.83
C VAL A 64 -7.48 -29.34 -4.64
N SER A 65 -6.94 -29.86 -3.53
CA SER A 65 -7.09 -31.27 -3.10
C SER A 65 -7.41 -31.34 -1.61
N THR A 66 -8.34 -32.18 -1.17
CA THR A 66 -8.88 -32.15 0.21
C THR A 66 -7.89 -32.58 1.31
N ARG A 67 -6.67 -33.06 0.99
CA ARG A 67 -5.55 -33.19 1.95
C ARG A 67 -4.71 -31.91 2.10
N THR A 68 -4.98 -30.89 1.29
CA THR A 68 -4.23 -29.62 1.24
C THR A 68 -4.84 -28.49 2.08
N GLU A 69 -5.93 -28.72 2.83
CA GLU A 69 -6.60 -27.65 3.59
C GLU A 69 -5.72 -26.98 4.66
N ILE A 70 -4.91 -27.73 5.42
CA ILE A 70 -4.01 -27.13 6.42
C ILE A 70 -2.89 -26.31 5.73
N TYR A 71 -2.33 -26.83 4.64
CA TYR A 71 -1.31 -26.12 3.85
C TYR A 71 -1.90 -24.86 3.21
N LEU A 72 -3.11 -24.94 2.65
CA LEU A 72 -3.82 -23.80 2.08
C LEU A 72 -4.16 -22.74 3.14
N LEU A 73 -4.65 -23.12 4.31
CA LEU A 73 -4.92 -22.18 5.41
C LEU A 73 -3.63 -21.50 5.89
N SER A 74 -2.51 -22.24 5.98
CA SER A 74 -1.21 -21.65 6.32
C SER A 74 -0.73 -20.65 5.27
N CYS A 75 -0.87 -20.96 3.99
CA CYS A 75 -0.53 -20.04 2.90
C CYS A 75 -1.45 -18.81 2.90
N VAL A 76 -2.77 -18.99 3.09
CA VAL A 76 -3.73 -17.88 3.16
C VAL A 76 -3.42 -16.96 4.34
N LEU A 77 -3.09 -17.51 5.50
CA LEU A 77 -2.66 -16.73 6.66
C LEU A 77 -1.38 -15.93 6.37
N LEU A 78 -0.39 -16.55 5.72
CA LEU A 78 0.85 -15.86 5.32
C LEU A 78 0.57 -14.73 4.34
N PHE A 79 -0.23 -14.96 3.29
CA PHE A 79 -0.60 -13.92 2.34
C PHE A 79 -1.40 -12.80 2.99
N TRP A 80 -2.29 -13.12 3.92
CA TRP A 80 -3.04 -12.14 4.69
C TRP A 80 -2.12 -11.28 5.56
N ILE A 81 -1.17 -11.88 6.29
CA ILE A 81 -0.18 -11.16 7.11
C ILE A 81 0.64 -10.23 6.21
N MET A 82 1.09 -10.71 5.05
CA MET A 82 1.84 -9.90 4.10
C MET A 82 0.99 -8.74 3.53
N SER A 83 -0.30 -8.95 3.29
CA SER A 83 -1.22 -7.88 2.88
C SER A 83 -1.32 -6.80 3.97
N CYS A 84 -1.51 -7.20 5.23
CA CYS A 84 -1.50 -6.30 6.39
C CYS A 84 -0.20 -5.50 6.52
N ILE A 85 0.95 -6.17 6.38
CA ILE A 85 2.27 -5.53 6.42
C ILE A 85 2.41 -4.55 5.25
N SER A 86 1.96 -4.92 4.05
CA SER A 86 2.07 -4.07 2.87
C SER A 86 1.26 -2.77 3.00
N GLN A 87 0.00 -2.87 3.42
CA GLN A 87 -0.93 -1.75 3.54
C GLN A 87 -0.59 -0.79 4.70
N ARG A 88 0.26 -1.22 5.64
CA ARG A 88 0.75 -0.40 6.77
C ARG A 88 2.25 -0.07 6.66
N SER A 89 2.93 -0.50 5.61
CA SER A 89 4.38 -0.38 5.55
C SER A 89 4.85 1.07 5.59
N PRO A 90 6.00 1.34 6.24
CA PRO A 90 6.52 2.70 6.39
C PRO A 90 7.12 3.23 5.10
N ASP A 91 7.29 4.55 5.06
CA ASP A 91 8.08 5.29 4.09
C ASP A 91 9.18 6.08 4.80
N TYR A 92 10.42 5.60 4.70
CA TYR A 92 11.61 6.28 5.21
C TYR A 92 12.56 6.67 4.07
N SER A 93 12.06 6.73 2.83
CA SER A 93 12.90 7.03 1.67
C SER A 93 13.36 8.49 1.62
N ASP A 94 12.65 9.39 2.30
CA ASP A 94 13.04 10.78 2.54
C ASP A 94 13.32 11.00 4.03
N PRO A 95 14.59 11.22 4.44
CA PRO A 95 14.95 11.48 5.83
C PRO A 95 14.29 12.72 6.44
N ASN A 96 13.89 13.70 5.62
CA ASN A 96 13.25 14.92 6.09
C ASN A 96 11.74 14.75 6.30
N HIS A 97 11.13 13.76 5.64
CA HIS A 97 9.69 13.48 5.71
C HIS A 97 9.43 12.00 6.05
N PRO A 98 9.90 11.50 7.22
CA PRO A 98 9.73 10.12 7.60
C PRO A 98 8.27 9.81 7.94
N SER A 99 7.74 8.75 7.33
CA SER A 99 6.37 8.28 7.52
C SER A 99 6.37 6.87 8.11
N ARG A 100 6.11 6.75 9.42
CA ARG A 100 6.06 5.45 10.10
C ARG A 100 4.89 4.59 9.64
N VAL A 101 3.79 5.23 9.27
CA VAL A 101 2.58 4.63 8.71
C VAL A 101 2.09 5.52 7.58
N PRO A 102 1.39 4.97 6.58
CA PRO A 102 0.83 5.76 5.50
C PRO A 102 -0.07 6.87 6.06
N TRP A 103 0.08 8.09 5.52
CA TRP A 103 -0.50 9.30 6.11
C TRP A 103 -2.04 9.25 6.25
N TYR A 104 -2.71 8.54 5.34
CA TYR A 104 -4.17 8.39 5.38
C TYR A 104 -4.64 7.49 6.53
N LEU A 105 -3.74 6.79 7.24
CA LEU A 105 -4.08 6.01 8.44
C LEU A 105 -3.91 6.78 9.75
N ASN A 106 -3.15 7.87 9.77
CA ASN A 106 -2.96 8.72 10.95
C ASN A 106 -3.58 10.12 10.82
N HIS A 107 -4.11 10.46 9.64
CA HIS A 107 -4.83 11.71 9.39
C HIS A 107 -6.26 11.47 8.87
N SER A 108 -7.11 12.46 9.05
CA SER A 108 -8.47 12.47 8.48
C SER A 108 -8.43 12.71 6.97
N CYS A 109 -9.29 12.01 6.22
CA CYS A 109 -9.48 12.24 4.78
C CYS A 109 -10.05 13.63 4.43
N THR A 110 -10.43 14.44 5.42
CA THR A 110 -10.78 15.84 5.22
C THR A 110 -9.59 16.69 4.76
N ILE A 111 -8.36 16.29 5.11
CA ILE A 111 -7.11 16.94 4.68
C ILE A 111 -6.82 16.65 3.21
N ALA A 112 -7.33 15.52 2.68
CA ALA A 112 -7.22 15.21 1.27
C ALA A 112 -8.04 16.21 0.43
N SER A 113 -7.44 16.61 -0.67
CA SER A 113 -8.04 17.36 -1.77
C SER A 113 -9.30 16.64 -2.27
N THR A 114 -10.25 17.42 -2.80
CA THR A 114 -11.51 16.90 -3.34
C THR A 114 -11.35 15.70 -4.29
N PRO A 115 -10.41 15.69 -5.27
CA PRO A 115 -10.26 14.53 -6.15
C PRO A 115 -9.75 13.27 -5.44
N ASN A 116 -8.92 13.41 -4.41
CA ASN A 116 -8.27 12.28 -3.72
C ASN A 116 -8.99 11.86 -2.44
N ARG A 117 -10.01 12.60 -2.02
CA ARG A 117 -10.77 12.28 -0.80
C ARG A 117 -11.42 10.90 -0.86
N ALA A 118 -11.99 10.52 -2.00
CA ALA A 118 -12.53 9.18 -2.20
C ALA A 118 -11.43 8.11 -2.15
N ALA A 119 -10.27 8.39 -2.75
CA ALA A 119 -9.09 7.52 -2.70
C ALA A 119 -8.62 7.28 -1.26
N CYS A 120 -8.60 8.31 -0.43
CA CYS A 120 -8.25 8.21 1.00
C CYS A 120 -9.22 7.29 1.75
N TYR A 121 -10.54 7.46 1.58
CA TYR A 121 -11.52 6.59 2.23
C TYR A 121 -11.43 5.14 1.74
N VAL A 122 -11.18 4.92 0.45
CA VAL A 122 -10.98 3.57 -0.10
C VAL A 122 -9.75 2.91 0.52
N ALA A 123 -8.65 3.64 0.69
CA ALA A 123 -7.44 3.12 1.32
C ALA A 123 -7.64 2.78 2.80
N GLN A 124 -8.32 3.65 3.56
CA GLN A 124 -8.70 3.39 4.96
C GLN A 124 -9.64 2.18 5.06
N ALA A 125 -10.67 2.10 4.22
CA ALA A 125 -11.62 1.00 4.21
C ALA A 125 -10.95 -0.33 3.82
N SER A 126 -10.04 -0.32 2.84
CA SER A 126 -9.24 -1.50 2.45
C SER A 126 -8.44 -2.05 3.63
N TYR A 127 -7.73 -1.17 4.36
CA TYR A 127 -6.95 -1.59 5.53
C TYR A 127 -7.85 -2.09 6.66
N ALA A 128 -8.93 -1.36 6.98
CA ALA A 128 -9.89 -1.75 8.01
C ALA A 128 -10.53 -3.11 7.69
N LEU A 129 -10.92 -3.33 6.44
CA LEU A 129 -11.48 -4.59 5.98
C LEU A 129 -10.47 -5.73 6.10
N THR A 130 -9.20 -5.48 5.77
CA THR A 130 -8.13 -6.47 5.92
C THR A 130 -7.96 -6.87 7.38
N VAL A 131 -8.02 -5.93 8.32
CA VAL A 131 -7.91 -6.20 9.76
C VAL A 131 -9.14 -6.94 10.32
N VAL A 132 -10.35 -6.58 9.87
CA VAL A 132 -11.62 -7.11 10.42
C VAL A 132 -11.99 -8.47 9.81
N LEU A 133 -11.79 -8.66 8.51
CA LEU A 133 -12.15 -9.89 7.79
C LEU A 133 -11.03 -10.93 7.78
N MET A 134 -10.17 -10.89 8.80
CA MET A 134 -9.20 -11.92 9.10
C MET A 134 -9.88 -13.22 9.56
#